data_AF-A0A315ZA44-F1
#
_entry.id   AF-A0A315ZA44-F1
#
_cell.length_a   1.000
_cell.length_b   1.000
_cell.length_c   1.000
_cell.angle_alpha   90.00
_cell.angle_beta   90.00
_cell.angle_gamma   90.00
#
_symmetry.space_group_name_H-M   'P 1'
#
loop_
_entity.id
_entity.type
_entity.pdbx_description
1 polymer ?
#
loop_
_entity_poly.entity_id
_entity_poly.type
_entity_poly.pdbx_seq_one_letter_code
_entity_poly.pdbx_strand_id
1 'polypeptide(L)'
;MKKSIEDIWKEGFINNEKLTAPKINDLYNQKSIHLVDKFRRDFKLNLIYIIFLSLFFLGAGIFLNAVYSGIVIFLLLISLLVYGKKRLDIINKLDYNDNSYKYLKSFDDWLQATLKGYTLLYQIFYPVFFLAIAGGVWFSPIGEKVMQKFPDLQTVLGLPLYPTIVVFSIAILLIFLAKRLYELDMNLIYKSQMDKLKDLLADMEELRA
;
A
#
# COMPACT_ATOMS: atom_id res chain seq x y z
N MET A 1 -23.40 -38.90 34.60
CA MET A 1 -22.13 -39.02 33.83
C MET A 1 -21.92 -37.73 33.04
N LYS A 2 -20.73 -37.13 33.10
CA LYS A 2 -20.40 -35.94 32.27
C LYS A 2 -20.35 -36.40 30.80
N LYS A 3 -21.00 -35.66 29.90
CA LYS A 3 -21.00 -35.96 28.45
C LYS A 3 -19.57 -36.02 27.93
N SER A 4 -19.26 -36.96 27.04
CA SER A 4 -17.93 -37.03 26.43
C SER A 4 -17.75 -35.83 25.50
N ILE A 5 -16.49 -35.44 25.24
CA ILE A 5 -16.18 -34.39 24.27
C ILE A 5 -16.78 -34.76 22.91
N GLU A 6 -16.75 -36.04 22.52
CA GLU A 6 -17.34 -36.51 21.28
C GLU A 6 -18.86 -36.33 21.22
N ASP A 7 -19.57 -36.55 22.33
CA ASP A 7 -21.02 -36.30 22.42
C ASP A 7 -21.34 -34.81 22.30
N ILE A 8 -20.51 -33.94 22.88
CA ILE A 8 -20.64 -32.47 22.78
C ILE A 8 -20.42 -32.02 21.33
N TRP A 9 -19.43 -32.58 20.64
CA TRP A 9 -19.15 -32.28 19.24
C TRP A 9 -20.26 -32.81 18.32
N LYS A 10 -20.76 -34.03 18.56
CA LYS A 10 -21.88 -34.60 17.79
C LYS A 10 -23.17 -33.82 18.02
N GLU A 11 -23.51 -33.42 19.24
CA GLU A 11 -24.69 -32.58 19.50
C GLU A 11 -24.57 -31.17 18.90
N GLY A 12 -23.35 -30.62 18.84
CA GLY A 12 -23.07 -29.34 18.20
C GLY A 12 -23.25 -29.37 16.66
N PHE A 13 -22.89 -30.48 16.01
CA PHE A 13 -23.00 -30.66 14.55
C PHE A 13 -24.34 -31.25 14.09
N ILE A 14 -24.99 -32.11 14.88
CA ILE A 14 -26.27 -32.75 14.51
C ILE A 14 -27.45 -31.75 14.60
N ASN A 15 -27.31 -30.67 15.38
CA ASN A 15 -28.23 -29.53 15.37
C ASN A 15 -28.06 -28.58 14.16
N ASN A 16 -27.54 -29.07 13.03
CA ASN A 16 -27.41 -28.30 11.79
C ASN A 16 -28.76 -27.86 11.18
N GLU A 17 -29.89 -28.44 11.59
CA GLU A 17 -31.23 -27.90 11.28
C GLU A 17 -31.48 -26.52 11.93
N LYS A 18 -30.61 -26.08 12.86
CA LYS A 18 -30.66 -24.76 13.53
C LYS A 18 -29.63 -23.75 13.01
N LEU A 19 -29.03 -23.98 11.84
CA LEU A 19 -28.51 -22.87 11.03
C LEU A 19 -29.71 -22.11 10.45
N THR A 20 -30.43 -21.43 11.33
CA THR A 20 -31.48 -20.50 10.92
C THR A 20 -30.79 -19.44 10.04
N ALA A 21 -31.33 -19.17 8.86
CA ALA A 21 -30.87 -18.09 7.96
C ALA A 21 -30.37 -16.82 8.69
N PRO A 22 -30.99 -16.35 9.81
CA PRO A 22 -30.46 -15.26 10.63
C PRO A 22 -29.02 -15.44 11.14
N LYS A 23 -28.64 -16.61 11.68
CA LYS A 23 -27.31 -16.83 12.28
C LYS A 23 -26.19 -16.88 11.25
N ILE A 24 -26.48 -17.42 10.06
CA ILE A 24 -25.53 -17.41 8.94
C ILE A 24 -25.31 -15.95 8.49
N ASN A 25 -26.39 -15.18 8.34
CA ASN A 25 -26.30 -13.77 7.98
C ASN A 25 -25.47 -13.00 9.02
N ASP A 26 -25.71 -13.20 10.32
CA ASP A 26 -24.95 -12.57 11.40
C ASP A 26 -23.45 -12.90 11.35
N LEU A 27 -23.07 -14.14 11.02
CA LEU A 27 -21.68 -14.54 10.85
C LEU A 27 -21.00 -13.77 9.70
N TYR A 28 -21.65 -13.72 8.53
CA TYR A 28 -21.12 -12.99 7.37
C TYR A 28 -21.05 -11.48 7.64
N ASN A 29 -22.01 -10.94 8.37
CA ASN A 29 -22.03 -9.55 8.81
C ASN A 29 -20.79 -9.25 9.67
N GLN A 30 -20.54 -10.07 10.71
CA GLN A 30 -19.35 -9.91 11.57
C GLN A 30 -18.04 -10.08 10.79
N LYS A 31 -17.93 -11.09 9.92
CA LYS A 31 -16.75 -11.31 9.08
C LYS A 31 -16.47 -10.11 8.18
N SER A 32 -17.50 -9.56 7.54
CA SER A 32 -17.37 -8.41 6.65
C SER A 32 -16.90 -7.15 7.38
N ILE A 33 -17.51 -6.83 8.53
CA ILE A 33 -17.13 -5.69 9.36
C ILE A 33 -15.68 -5.84 9.83
N HIS A 34 -15.32 -7.01 10.37
CA HIS A 34 -13.96 -7.27 10.87
C HIS A 34 -12.90 -7.17 9.77
N LEU A 35 -13.19 -7.65 8.56
CA LEU A 35 -12.29 -7.52 7.42
C LEU A 35 -12.04 -6.05 7.07
N VAL A 36 -13.11 -5.27 6.91
CA VAL A 36 -13.02 -3.86 6.52
C VAL A 36 -12.37 -3.02 7.62
N ASP A 37 -12.69 -3.26 8.89
CA ASP A 37 -12.08 -2.56 10.01
C ASP A 37 -10.59 -2.87 10.18
N LYS A 38 -10.21 -4.14 9.99
CA LYS A 38 -8.79 -4.52 9.93
C LYS A 38 -8.08 -3.75 8.82
N PHE A 39 -8.63 -3.76 7.60
CA PHE A 39 -8.02 -3.04 6.47
C PHE A 39 -7.91 -1.54 6.76
N ARG A 40 -8.98 -0.92 7.26
CA ARG A 40 -9.03 0.50 7.63
C ARG A 40 -7.97 0.85 8.67
N ARG A 41 -7.79 0.02 9.69
CA ARG A 41 -6.75 0.21 10.71
C ARG A 41 -5.35 0.11 10.12
N ASP A 42 -5.08 -0.93 9.34
CA ASP A 42 -3.76 -1.15 8.74
C ASP A 42 -3.42 -0.01 7.75
N PHE A 43 -4.43 0.47 6.99
CA PHE A 43 -4.30 1.62 6.10
C PHE A 43 -4.01 2.93 6.87
N LYS A 44 -4.68 3.17 8.01
CA LYS A 44 -4.38 4.33 8.89
C LYS A 44 -2.93 4.30 9.39
N LEU A 45 -2.47 3.13 9.84
CA LEU A 45 -1.09 2.96 10.28
C LEU A 45 -0.10 3.25 9.16
N ASN A 46 -0.36 2.77 7.94
CA ASN A 46 0.46 3.08 6.77
C ASN A 46 0.60 4.59 6.53
N LEU A 47 -0.49 5.35 6.62
CA LEU A 47 -0.43 6.82 6.48
C LEU A 47 0.41 7.48 7.59
N ILE A 48 0.34 6.97 8.82
CA ILE A 48 1.19 7.45 9.93
C ILE A 48 2.67 7.16 9.65
N TYR A 49 3.01 5.96 9.16
CA TYR A 49 4.38 5.63 8.77
C TYR A 49 4.90 6.54 7.66
N ILE A 50 4.07 6.90 6.67
CA ILE A 50 4.42 7.85 5.61
C ILE A 50 4.76 9.24 6.20
N ILE A 51 4.03 9.70 7.22
CA ILE A 51 4.35 10.97 7.91
C ILE A 51 5.75 10.90 8.52
N PHE A 52 6.04 9.87 9.32
CA PHE A 52 7.37 9.71 9.91
C PHE A 52 8.47 9.58 8.87
N LEU A 53 8.24 8.81 7.81
CA LEU A 53 9.19 8.63 6.71
C LEU A 53 9.46 9.95 5.97
N SER A 54 8.42 10.77 5.77
CA SER A 54 8.56 12.08 5.13
C SER A 54 9.45 13.01 5.94
N LEU A 55 9.22 13.11 7.24
CA LEU A 55 10.04 13.92 8.16
C LEU A 55 11.47 13.38 8.26
N PHE A 56 11.64 12.05 8.27
CA PHE A 56 12.94 11.42 8.24
C PHE A 56 13.74 11.82 7.00
N PHE A 57 13.17 11.73 5.79
CA PHE A 57 13.89 12.12 4.56
C PHE A 57 14.20 13.61 4.49
N LEU A 58 13.32 14.47 5.02
CA LEU A 58 13.58 15.90 5.13
C LEU A 58 14.77 16.17 6.05
N GLY A 59 14.80 15.56 7.24
CA GLY A 59 15.90 15.67 8.20
C GLY A 59 17.21 15.07 7.67
N ALA A 60 17.15 13.90 7.03
CA ALA A 60 18.31 13.27 6.41
C ALA A 60 18.90 14.13 5.29
N GLY A 61 18.05 14.79 4.49
CA GLY A 61 18.49 15.75 3.47
C GLY A 61 19.30 16.90 4.06
N ILE A 62 18.89 17.44 5.21
CA ILE A 62 19.64 18.49 5.91
C ILE A 62 20.98 17.96 6.43
N PHE A 63 20.96 16.81 7.11
CA PHE A 63 22.15 16.22 7.72
C PHE A 63 23.23 15.83 6.68
N LEU A 64 22.81 15.41 5.49
CA LEU A 64 23.70 14.97 4.41
C LEU A 64 24.07 16.07 3.41
N ASN A 65 23.69 17.33 3.65
CA ASN A 65 23.82 18.45 2.70
C ASN A 65 23.12 18.22 1.34
N ALA A 66 22.05 17.41 1.33
CA ALA A 66 21.22 17.09 0.18
C ALA A 66 19.79 17.66 0.35
N VAL A 67 19.69 18.92 0.79
CA VAL A 67 18.42 19.56 1.20
C VAL A 67 17.37 19.53 0.09
N TYR A 68 17.74 19.84 -1.16
CA TYR A 68 16.80 19.83 -2.28
C TYR A 68 16.21 18.44 -2.53
N SER A 69 17.02 17.38 -2.45
CA SER A 69 16.55 16.00 -2.56
C SER A 69 15.62 15.62 -1.42
N GLY A 70 15.95 16.02 -0.19
CA GLY A 70 15.09 15.83 0.98
C GLY A 70 13.73 16.48 0.79
N ILE A 71 13.68 17.72 0.27
CA ILE A 71 12.43 18.44 -0.02
C ILE A 71 11.63 17.73 -1.11
N VAL A 72 12.25 17.31 -2.22
CA VAL A 72 11.56 16.61 -3.31
C VAL A 72 10.93 15.31 -2.80
N ILE A 73 11.69 14.50 -2.06
CA ILE A 73 11.20 13.24 -1.48
C ILE A 73 10.08 13.51 -0.46
N PHE A 74 10.22 14.53 0.38
CA PHE A 74 9.17 14.96 1.31
C PHE A 74 7.88 15.28 0.57
N LEU A 75 7.93 16.09 -0.49
CA LEU A 75 6.74 16.45 -1.29
C LEU A 75 6.12 15.23 -1.97
N LEU A 76 6.93 14.30 -2.49
CA LEU A 76 6.45 13.03 -3.03
C LEU A 76 5.68 12.22 -1.99
N LEU A 77 6.20 12.08 -0.77
CA LEU A 77 5.54 11.35 0.31
C LEU A 77 4.26 12.07 0.80
N ILE A 78 4.28 13.41 0.87
CA ILE A 78 3.09 14.21 1.17
C ILE A 78 2.00 14.00 0.10
N SER A 79 2.35 13.86 -1.17
CA SER A 79 1.37 13.57 -2.22
C SER A 79 0.63 12.24 -2.00
N LEU A 80 1.36 11.20 -1.56
CA LEU A 80 0.79 9.90 -1.21
C LEU A 80 -0.10 10.01 0.04
N LEU A 81 0.31 10.80 1.04
CA LEU A 81 -0.46 11.04 2.25
C LEU A 81 -1.79 11.75 1.96
N VAL A 82 -1.76 12.79 1.11
CA VAL A 82 -2.96 13.55 0.72
C VAL A 82 -3.94 12.65 -0.03
N TYR A 83 -3.46 11.89 -1.00
CA TYR A 83 -4.31 10.93 -1.72
C TYR A 83 -4.88 9.86 -0.77
N GLY A 84 -4.02 9.29 0.07
CA GLY A 84 -4.40 8.26 1.03
C GLY A 84 -5.44 8.72 2.04
N LYS A 85 -5.29 9.94 2.58
CA LYS A 85 -6.29 10.53 3.48
C LYS A 85 -7.67 10.66 2.81
N LYS A 86 -7.71 11.13 1.56
CA LYS A 86 -8.97 11.19 0.80
C LYS A 86 -9.61 9.81 0.63
N ARG A 87 -8.81 8.76 0.36
CA ARG A 87 -9.32 7.38 0.25
C ARG A 87 -9.78 6.84 1.60
N LEU A 88 -9.06 7.15 2.68
CA LEU A 88 -9.43 6.80 4.05
C LEU A 88 -10.78 7.41 4.46
N ASP A 89 -11.03 8.67 4.08
CA ASP A 89 -12.30 9.33 4.38
C ASP A 89 -13.48 8.68 3.63
N ILE A 90 -13.27 8.17 2.42
CA ILE A 90 -14.30 7.43 1.66
C ILE A 90 -14.62 6.10 2.34
N ILE A 91 -13.61 5.30 2.71
CA ILE A 91 -13.85 4.01 3.39
C ILE A 91 -14.45 4.22 4.80
N ASN A 92 -14.13 5.31 5.51
CA ASN A 92 -14.74 5.62 6.81
C ASN A 92 -16.24 5.96 6.69
N LYS A 93 -16.69 6.44 5.53
CA LYS A 93 -18.10 6.73 5.24
C LYS A 93 -18.87 5.54 4.69
N LEU A 94 -18.21 4.40 4.41
CA LEU A 94 -18.91 3.18 4.07
C LEU A 94 -19.72 2.74 5.28
N ASP A 95 -21.03 2.83 5.14
CA ASP A 95 -21.97 2.40 6.15
C ASP A 95 -22.29 0.92 5.98
N TYR A 96 -22.32 0.22 7.09
CA TYR A 96 -22.87 -1.12 7.14
C TYR A 96 -24.39 -0.99 7.14
N ASN A 97 -24.99 -0.99 5.94
CA ASN A 97 -26.43 -1.20 5.82
C ASN A 97 -26.73 -2.70 5.98
N ASP A 98 -27.98 -3.10 6.26
CA ASP A 98 -28.42 -4.49 6.61
C ASP A 98 -27.95 -5.64 5.68
N ASN A 99 -27.25 -5.35 4.58
CA ASN A 99 -26.76 -6.28 3.58
C ASN A 99 -25.22 -6.31 3.51
N SER A 100 -24.61 -7.32 4.14
CA SER A 100 -23.16 -7.54 4.16
C SER A 100 -22.52 -7.70 2.77
N TYR A 101 -23.24 -8.28 1.81
CA TYR A 101 -22.74 -8.36 0.43
C TYR A 101 -22.59 -6.98 -0.21
N LYS A 102 -23.60 -6.11 -0.09
CA LYS A 102 -23.51 -4.73 -0.65
C LYS A 102 -22.38 -3.94 0.01
N TYR A 103 -22.17 -4.16 1.31
CA TYR A 103 -21.08 -3.56 2.06
C TYR A 103 -19.70 -4.03 1.54
N LEU A 104 -19.48 -5.34 1.42
CA LEU A 104 -18.23 -5.89 0.88
C LEU A 104 -17.99 -5.49 -0.58
N LYS A 105 -19.05 -5.43 -1.39
CA LYS A 105 -18.92 -5.02 -2.80
C LYS A 105 -18.51 -3.56 -2.92
N SER A 106 -19.11 -2.68 -2.10
CA SER A 106 -18.72 -1.26 -2.05
C SER A 106 -17.26 -1.08 -1.58
N PHE A 107 -16.82 -1.93 -0.65
CA PHE A 107 -15.43 -1.96 -0.20
C PHE A 107 -14.47 -2.47 -1.29
N ASP A 108 -14.84 -3.52 -2.05
CA ASP A 108 -14.06 -4.00 -3.20
C ASP A 108 -13.93 -2.91 -4.28
N ASP A 109 -15.03 -2.26 -4.67
CA ASP A 109 -15.01 -1.16 -5.63
C ASP A 109 -14.10 0.00 -5.16
N TRP A 110 -14.19 0.34 -3.87
CA TRP A 110 -13.28 1.30 -3.26
C TRP A 110 -11.82 0.82 -3.32
N LEU A 111 -11.55 -0.45 -3.03
CA LEU A 111 -10.20 -1.00 -3.02
C LEU A 111 -9.58 -0.97 -4.42
N GLN A 112 -10.30 -1.44 -5.45
CA GLN A 112 -9.84 -1.42 -6.83
C GLN A 112 -9.54 0.01 -7.32
N ALA A 113 -10.42 0.96 -7.00
CA ALA A 113 -10.19 2.37 -7.33
C ALA A 113 -8.99 2.95 -6.59
N THR A 114 -8.77 2.56 -5.33
CA THR A 114 -7.58 2.96 -4.54
C THR A 114 -6.30 2.41 -5.14
N LEU A 115 -6.26 1.12 -5.48
CA LEU A 115 -5.11 0.46 -6.11
C LEU A 115 -4.76 1.11 -7.46
N LYS A 116 -5.76 1.39 -8.29
CA LYS A 116 -5.56 2.06 -9.58
C LYS A 116 -4.98 3.46 -9.41
N GLY A 117 -5.51 4.25 -8.48
CA GLY A 117 -5.00 5.61 -8.25
C GLY A 117 -3.57 5.63 -7.69
N TYR A 118 -3.25 4.75 -6.73
CA TYR A 118 -1.88 4.60 -6.27
C TYR A 118 -0.95 4.11 -7.37
N THR A 119 -1.35 3.19 -8.24
CA THR A 119 -0.54 2.75 -9.39
C THR A 119 -0.06 3.95 -10.22
N LEU A 120 -0.96 4.91 -10.51
CA LEU A 120 -0.62 6.13 -11.23
C LEU A 120 0.34 7.04 -10.44
N LEU A 121 0.13 7.17 -9.12
CA LEU A 121 1.05 7.93 -8.27
C LEU A 121 2.44 7.30 -8.22
N TYR A 122 2.52 5.97 -8.11
CA TYR A 122 3.79 5.25 -8.02
C TYR A 122 4.58 5.25 -9.33
N GLN A 123 3.90 5.36 -10.48
CA GLN A 123 4.55 5.60 -11.78
C GLN A 123 5.35 6.89 -11.83
N ILE A 124 4.96 7.91 -11.05
CA ILE A 124 5.72 9.16 -10.91
C ILE A 124 6.66 9.07 -9.70
N PHE A 125 6.19 8.48 -8.60
CA PHE A 125 6.94 8.40 -7.35
C PHE A 125 8.30 7.72 -7.53
N TYR A 126 8.35 6.50 -8.07
CA TYR A 126 9.60 5.74 -8.16
C TYR A 126 10.70 6.42 -8.99
N PRO A 127 10.47 6.86 -10.23
CA PRO A 127 11.51 7.52 -11.02
C PRO A 127 11.95 8.84 -10.37
N VAL A 128 11.02 9.67 -9.86
CA VAL A 128 11.38 10.95 -9.25
C VAL A 128 12.11 10.75 -7.92
N PHE A 129 11.69 9.79 -7.10
CA PHE A 129 12.37 9.40 -5.87
C PHE A 129 13.81 8.94 -6.14
N PHE A 130 13.99 8.08 -7.16
CA PHE A 130 15.31 7.61 -7.58
C PHE A 130 16.21 8.76 -8.06
N LEU A 131 15.68 9.65 -8.91
CA LEU A 131 16.40 10.82 -9.40
C LEU A 131 16.76 11.79 -8.26
N ALA A 132 15.86 11.98 -7.29
CA ALA A 132 16.13 12.81 -6.11
C ALA A 132 17.28 12.23 -5.29
N ILE A 133 17.32 10.92 -5.05
CA ILE A 133 18.45 10.26 -4.36
C ILE A 133 19.74 10.39 -5.17
N ALA A 134 19.71 10.06 -6.46
CA ALA A 134 20.89 10.12 -7.32
C ALA A 134 21.48 11.53 -7.38
N GLY A 135 20.63 12.54 -7.56
CA GLY A 135 21.03 13.95 -7.50
C GLY A 135 21.56 14.34 -6.12
N GLY A 136 20.91 13.88 -5.05
CA GLY A 136 21.33 14.17 -3.68
C GLY A 136 22.72 13.62 -3.37
N VAL A 137 23.02 12.41 -3.84
CA VAL A 137 24.36 11.83 -3.72
C VAL A 137 25.38 12.62 -4.53
N TRP A 138 25.04 12.96 -5.79
CA TRP A 138 25.96 13.67 -6.68
C TRP A 138 26.33 15.07 -6.18
N PHE A 139 25.36 15.83 -5.68
CA PHE A 139 25.59 17.19 -5.18
C PHE A 139 25.98 17.24 -3.69
N SER A 140 26.25 16.09 -3.08
CA SER A 140 26.78 16.00 -1.72
C SER A 140 28.32 15.89 -1.73
N PRO A 141 28.98 15.98 -0.56
CA PRO A 141 30.42 15.72 -0.43
C PRO A 141 30.86 14.33 -0.95
N ILE A 142 29.94 13.39 -1.12
CA ILE A 142 30.23 12.08 -1.73
C ILE A 142 30.55 12.25 -3.23
N GLY A 143 29.76 13.04 -3.96
CA GLY A 143 30.00 13.29 -5.38
C GLY A 143 31.31 14.05 -5.62
N GLU A 144 31.65 14.99 -4.74
CA GLU A 144 32.96 15.67 -4.77
C GLU A 144 34.13 14.68 -4.65
N LYS A 145 34.05 13.72 -3.72
CA LYS A 145 35.07 12.66 -3.59
C LYS A 145 35.15 11.78 -4.84
N VAL A 146 34.03 11.53 -5.51
CA VAL A 146 34.02 10.78 -6.78
C VAL A 146 34.74 11.58 -7.87
N MET A 147 34.49 12.89 -7.99
CA MET A 147 35.20 13.75 -8.94
C MET A 147 36.70 13.81 -8.67
N GLN A 148 37.11 13.88 -7.39
CA GLN A 148 38.53 13.86 -7.02
C GLN A 148 39.22 12.54 -7.38
N LYS A 149 38.51 11.41 -7.25
CA LYS A 149 39.03 10.07 -7.57
C LYS A 149 39.08 9.81 -9.08
N PHE A 150 38.19 10.45 -9.84
CA PHE A 150 38.07 10.28 -11.28
C PHE A 150 38.03 11.64 -11.99
N PRO A 151 39.15 12.38 -12.01
CA PRO A 151 39.20 13.74 -12.56
C PRO A 151 38.96 13.79 -14.08
N ASP A 152 39.25 12.68 -14.78
CA ASP A 152 39.11 12.58 -16.24
C ASP A 152 37.68 12.24 -16.69
N LEU A 153 36.70 12.23 -15.77
CA LEU A 153 35.30 12.02 -16.12
C LEU A 153 34.82 13.14 -17.04
N GLN A 154 34.35 12.76 -18.23
CA GLN A 154 33.69 13.70 -19.13
C GLN A 154 32.44 14.27 -18.45
N THR A 155 32.42 15.58 -18.24
CA THR A 155 31.28 16.29 -17.64
C THR A 155 30.52 17.12 -18.65
N VAL A 156 29.21 17.21 -18.47
CA VAL A 156 28.30 18.08 -19.21
C VAL A 156 27.40 18.75 -18.18
N LEU A 157 27.38 20.08 -18.14
CA LEU A 157 26.64 20.87 -17.12
C LEU A 157 27.01 20.51 -15.66
N GLY A 158 28.27 20.10 -15.42
CA GLY A 158 28.73 19.68 -14.09
C GLY A 158 28.26 18.27 -13.67
N LEU A 159 27.61 17.53 -14.56
CA LEU A 159 27.21 16.13 -14.37
C LEU A 159 28.10 15.20 -15.20
N PRO A 160 28.45 14.00 -14.70
CA PRO A 160 29.32 13.07 -15.41
C PRO A 160 28.50 12.32 -16.47
N LEU A 161 28.93 12.38 -17.72
CA LEU A 161 28.13 11.95 -18.87
C LEU A 161 27.62 10.51 -18.74
N TYR A 162 28.52 9.53 -18.56
CA TYR A 162 28.16 8.12 -18.52
C TYR A 162 27.30 7.74 -17.30
N PRO A 163 27.63 8.11 -16.05
CA PRO A 163 26.75 7.82 -14.91
C PRO A 163 25.38 8.49 -15.04
N THR A 164 25.31 9.70 -15.59
CA THR A 164 24.02 10.38 -15.83
C THR A 164 23.15 9.62 -16.82
N ILE A 165 23.72 9.12 -17.92
CA ILE A 165 22.99 8.26 -18.88
C ILE A 165 22.44 7.01 -18.18
N VAL A 166 23.23 6.37 -17.33
CA VAL A 166 22.80 5.18 -16.57
C VAL A 166 21.65 5.53 -15.62
N VAL A 167 21.76 6.62 -14.87
CA VAL A 167 20.72 7.09 -13.94
C VAL A 167 19.40 7.37 -14.69
N PHE A 168 19.43 8.08 -15.82
CA PHE A 168 18.21 8.33 -16.61
C PHE A 168 17.64 7.04 -17.21
N SER A 169 18.49 6.12 -17.66
CA SER A 169 18.05 4.81 -18.17
C SER A 169 17.32 4.00 -17.09
N ILE A 170 17.84 4.00 -15.85
CA ILE A 170 17.19 3.35 -14.71
C ILE A 170 15.87 4.06 -14.37
N ALA A 171 15.84 5.39 -14.37
CA ALA A 171 14.61 6.14 -14.10
C ALA A 171 13.51 5.81 -15.12
N ILE A 172 13.86 5.71 -16.41
CA ILE A 172 12.93 5.29 -17.47
C ILE A 172 12.44 3.86 -17.22
N LEU A 173 13.34 2.93 -16.89
CA LEU A 173 12.99 1.55 -16.57
C LEU A 173 12.01 1.48 -15.38
N LEU A 174 12.20 2.32 -14.36
CA LEU A 174 11.31 2.38 -13.20
C LEU A 174 9.89 2.81 -13.55
N ILE A 175 9.68 3.64 -14.59
CA ILE A 175 8.33 4.00 -15.05
C ILE A 175 7.58 2.74 -15.52
N PHE A 176 8.25 1.89 -16.31
CA PHE A 176 7.66 0.64 -16.81
C PHE A 176 7.46 -0.39 -15.70
N LEU A 177 8.36 -0.44 -14.72
CA LEU A 177 8.29 -1.38 -13.60
C LEU A 177 7.37 -0.92 -12.46
N ALA A 178 6.98 0.36 -12.42
CA ALA A 178 6.28 0.95 -11.29
C ALA A 178 4.99 0.21 -10.91
N LYS A 179 4.20 -0.22 -11.90
CA LYS A 179 2.98 -1.00 -11.65
C LYS A 179 3.30 -2.32 -10.93
N ARG A 180 4.30 -3.06 -11.43
CA ARG A 180 4.74 -4.33 -10.86
C ARG A 180 5.28 -4.14 -9.44
N LEU A 181 6.08 -3.09 -9.22
CA LEU A 181 6.64 -2.76 -7.91
C LEU A 181 5.54 -2.41 -6.90
N TYR A 182 4.56 -1.61 -7.31
CA TYR A 182 3.42 -1.27 -6.47
C TYR A 182 2.56 -2.49 -6.13
N GLU A 183 2.28 -3.36 -7.10
CA GLU A 183 1.57 -4.62 -6.85
C GLU A 183 2.31 -5.51 -5.85
N LEU A 184 3.65 -5.58 -5.93
CA LEU A 184 4.46 -6.31 -4.96
C LEU A 184 4.32 -5.72 -3.55
N ASP A 185 4.45 -4.41 -3.40
CA ASP A 185 4.28 -3.71 -2.11
C ASP A 185 2.90 -3.99 -1.48
N MET A 186 1.84 -3.87 -2.29
CA MET A 186 0.48 -4.17 -1.85
C MET A 186 0.29 -5.64 -1.46
N ASN A 187 0.86 -6.57 -2.22
CA ASN A 187 0.78 -7.99 -1.91
C ASN A 187 1.56 -8.35 -0.64
N LEU A 188 2.65 -7.66 -0.33
CA LEU A 188 3.41 -7.91 0.91
C LEU A 188 2.58 -7.54 2.15
N ILE A 189 1.82 -6.44 2.10
CA ILE A 189 1.12 -5.91 3.28
C ILE A 189 -0.34 -6.38 3.35
N TYR A 190 -1.05 -6.42 2.22
CA TYR A 190 -2.51 -6.55 2.17
C TYR A 190 -3.03 -7.82 1.51
N LYS A 191 -2.15 -8.70 1.00
CA LYS A 191 -2.58 -9.93 0.29
C LYS A 191 -3.58 -10.76 1.09
N SER A 192 -3.32 -10.98 2.38
CA SER A 192 -4.24 -11.78 3.21
C SER A 192 -5.65 -11.18 3.29
N GLN A 193 -5.76 -9.86 3.39
CA GLN A 193 -7.03 -9.14 3.46
C GLN A 193 -7.73 -9.16 2.08
N MET A 194 -6.96 -9.00 0.99
CA MET A 194 -7.48 -9.04 -0.37
C MET A 194 -7.98 -10.44 -0.77
N ASP A 195 -7.27 -11.49 -0.38
CA ASP A 195 -7.67 -12.87 -0.64
C ASP A 195 -8.96 -13.19 0.14
N LYS A 196 -9.02 -12.83 1.44
CA LYS A 196 -10.24 -12.99 2.26
C LYS A 196 -11.44 -12.22 1.72
N LEU A 197 -11.23 -11.05 1.12
CA LEU A 197 -12.30 -10.29 0.48
C LEU A 197 -12.90 -11.08 -0.69
N LYS A 198 -12.04 -11.64 -1.55
CA LYS A 198 -12.46 -12.43 -2.71
C LYS A 198 -13.20 -13.69 -2.27
N ASP A 199 -12.66 -14.41 -1.29
CA ASP A 199 -13.28 -15.63 -0.75
C ASP A 199 -14.68 -15.32 -0.18
N LEU A 200 -14.82 -14.26 0.63
CA LEU A 200 -16.13 -13.90 1.19
C LEU A 200 -17.14 -13.45 0.15
N LEU A 201 -16.71 -12.75 -0.90
CA LEU A 201 -17.59 -12.37 -2.00
C LEU A 201 -18.05 -13.60 -2.80
N ALA A 202 -17.13 -14.52 -3.11
CA ALA A 202 -17.44 -15.76 -3.82
C ALA A 202 -18.44 -16.64 -3.02
N ASP A 203 -18.20 -16.83 -1.73
CA ASP A 203 -19.11 -17.57 -0.84
C ASP A 203 -20.52 -16.97 -0.85
N MET A 204 -20.64 -15.64 -0.77
CA MET A 204 -21.94 -14.95 -0.77
C MET A 204 -22.65 -15.02 -2.12
N GLU A 205 -21.91 -15.08 -3.23
CA GLU A 205 -22.46 -15.22 -4.58
C GLU A 205 -22.97 -16.63 -4.82
N GLU A 206 -22.25 -17.66 -4.34
CA GLU A 206 -22.70 -19.06 -4.38
C GLU A 206 -23.98 -19.26 -3.56
N LEU A 207 -24.06 -18.68 -2.36
CA LEU A 207 -25.24 -18.78 -1.50
C LEU A 207 -26.49 -18.05 -2.06
N ARG A 208 -26.33 -17.21 -3.08
CA ARG A 208 -27.42 -16.47 -3.74
C ARG A 208 -27.86 -17.08 -5.07
N ALA A 209 -27.06 -17.97 -5.65
CA ALA A 209 -27.35 -18.68 -6.89
C ALA A 209 -28.33 -19.83 -6.64
#